data_AF-A0A091WIF0-F1
#
_entry.id   AF-A0A091WIF0-F1
#
_cell.length_a   1.000
_cell.length_b   1.000
_cell.length_c   1.000
_cell.angle_alpha   90.00
_cell.angle_beta   90.00
_cell.angle_gamma   90.00
#
_symmetry.space_group_name_H-M   'P 1'
#
loop_
_entity.id
_entity.type
_entity.pdbx_description
1 polymer ?
#
loop_
_entity_poly.entity_id
_entity_poly.type
_entity_poly.pdbx_seq_one_letter_code
_entity_poly.pdbx_strand_id
1 'polypeptide(L)' 'FQVSKAAADLMVYCEAHAKEDPLLTPVPASENPFREKKFFCVIL' A
#
# COMPACT_ATOMS: atom_id res chain seq x y z
N PHE A 1 -21.51 7.60 -20.59
CA PHE A 1 -20.50 6.94 -19.74
C PHE A 1 -20.89 5.49 -19.56
N GLN A 2 -19.96 4.54 -19.70
CA GLN A 2 -20.23 3.13 -19.42
C GLN A 2 -19.70 2.79 -18.03
N VAL A 3 -20.62 2.50 -17.11
CA VAL A 3 -20.27 2.13 -15.72
C VAL A 3 -19.38 0.88 -15.71
N SER A 4 -19.65 -0.07 -16.61
CA SER A 4 -18.83 -1.28 -16.79
C SER A 4 -17.37 -0.96 -17.12
N LYS A 5 -17.12 0.02 -18.00
CA LYS A 5 -15.77 0.43 -18.36
C LYS A 5 -15.06 1.12 -17.20
N ALA A 6 -15.74 2.05 -16.51
CA ALA A 6 -15.19 2.71 -15.34
C ALA A 6 -14.85 1.71 -14.21
N ALA A 7 -15.71 0.71 -13.99
CA ALA A 7 -15.45 -0.35 -13.00
C ALA A 7 -14.24 -1.21 -13.39
N ALA A 8 -14.11 -1.57 -14.67
CA ALA A 8 -12.94 -2.32 -15.15
C ALA A 8 -11.63 -1.53 -14.96
N ASP A 9 -11.65 -0.23 -15.25
CA ASP A 9 -10.48 0.63 -15.07
C ASP A 9 -10.07 0.74 -13.59
N LEU A 10 -11.05 0.83 -12.68
CA LEU A 10 -10.80 0.79 -11.24
C LEU A 10 -10.23 -0.57 -10.79
N MET A 11 -10.77 -1.68 -11.29
CA MET A 11 -10.27 -3.02 -10.95
C MET A 11 -8.81 -3.18 -11.39
N VAL A 12 -8.48 -2.80 -12.63
CA VAL A 12 -7.11 -2.86 -13.15
C VAL A 12 -6.14 -2.04 -12.29
N TYR A 13 -6.56 -0.83 -11.89
CA TYR A 13 -5.72 0.00 -11.03
C TYR A 13 -5.47 -0.65 -9.66
N CYS A 14 -6.53 -1.15 -9.01
CA CYS A 14 -6.41 -1.81 -7.71
C CYS A 14 -5.55 -3.07 -7.80
N GLU A 15 -5.73 -3.91 -8.82
CA GLU A 15 -4.95 -5.12 -9.02
C GLU A 15 -3.46 -4.83 -9.23
N ALA A 16 -3.14 -3.76 -9.99
CA ALA A 16 -1.76 -3.35 -10.23
C ALA A 16 -1.04 -2.90 -8.95
N HIS A 17 -1.75 -2.24 -8.03
CA HIS A 17 -1.14 -1.61 -6.83
C HIS A 17 -1.42 -2.37 -5.52
N ALA A 18 -2.21 -3.44 -5.53
CA ALA A 18 -2.60 -4.18 -4.31
C ALA A 18 -1.40 -4.70 -3.50
N LYS A 19 -0.27 -5.00 -4.16
CA LYS A 19 0.96 -5.47 -3.49
C LYS A 19 1.73 -4.36 -2.79
N GLU A 20 1.51 -3.12 -3.19
CA GLU A 20 2.18 -1.93 -2.65
C GLU A 20 1.40 -1.31 -1.49
N ASP A 21 0.12 -1.66 -1.34
CA ASP A 21 -0.71 -1.25 -0.21
C ASP A 21 -0.35 -2.10 1.03
N PRO A 22 0.28 -1.51 2.07
CA PRO A 22 0.71 -2.24 3.27
C PRO A 22 -0.45 -2.73 4.14
N LEU A 23 -1.67 -2.22 3.92
CA LEU A 23 -2.88 -2.62 4.64
C LEU A 23 -3.57 -3.81 3.95
N LEU A 24 -3.40 -3.97 2.64
CA LEU A 24 -3.86 -5.15 1.90
C LEU A 24 -2.82 -6.27 1.91
N THR A 25 -1.56 -5.93 1.69
CA THR A 25 -0.43 -6.86 1.69
C THR A 25 0.46 -6.55 2.89
N PRO A 26 0.43 -7.36 3.97
CA PRO A 26 1.20 -7.08 5.17
C PRO A 26 2.70 -6.97 4.88
N VAL A 27 3.31 -5.87 5.31
CA VAL A 27 4.75 -5.65 5.21
C VAL A 27 5.51 -6.26 6.41
N PRO A 28 6.80 -6.57 6.25
CA PRO A 28 7.65 -6.98 7.37
C PRO A 28 7.64 -5.95 8.51
N ALA A 29 7.81 -6.44 9.75
CA ALA A 29 7.84 -5.56 10.92
C ALA A 29 8.98 -4.52 10.87
N SER A 30 10.08 -4.85 10.22
CA SER A 30 11.22 -3.96 9.95
C SER A 30 10.94 -2.89 8.90
N GLU A 31 9.79 -2.91 8.24
CA GLU A 31 9.39 -1.87 7.27
C GLU A 31 8.23 -1.04 7.82
N ASN A 32 7.42 -1.61 8.72
CA ASN A 32 6.35 -0.89 9.38
C ASN A 32 6.88 0.21 10.33
N PRO A 33 6.57 1.49 10.10
CA PRO A 33 7.01 2.59 10.96
C PRO A 33 6.33 2.64 12.34
N PHE A 34 5.20 1.96 12.49
CA PHE A 34 4.43 1.90 13.74
C PHE A 34 4.82 0.73 14.64
N ARG A 35 5.64 -0.21 14.15
CA ARG A 35 6.25 -1.24 15.00
C ARG A 35 7.58 -0.75 15.52
N GLU A 36 7.94 -1.18 16.73
CA GLU A 36 9.15 -0.75 17.41
C GLU A 36 10.39 -0.84 16.49
N LYS A 37 10.90 0.32 16.06
CA LYS A 37 12.31 0.45 15.74
C LYS A 37 12.91 1.42 16.72
N LYS A 38 13.93 0.96 17.43
CA LYS A 38 14.66 1.73 18.44
C LYS A 38 15.29 3.02 17.88
N PHE A 39 15.37 3.18 16.56
CA PHE A 39 15.92 4.36 15.90
C PHE A 39 15.20 4.60 14.57
N PHE A 40 14.29 5.57 14.54
CA PHE A 40 13.86 6.21 13.30
C PHE A 40 14.40 7.64 13.32
N CYS A 41 15.29 7.94 12.39
CA CYS A 41 15.78 9.28 12.05
C CYS A 41 16.17 10.16 13.25
N VAL A 42 17.46 10.18 13.60
CA VAL A 42 18.01 11.34 14.32
C VAL A 42 18.01 12.51 13.35
N ILE A 43 17.28 13.57 13.67
CA ILE A 43 17.48 14.88 13.03
C ILE A 43 18.89 15.32 13.49
N LEU A 44 19.85 15.32 12.57
CA LEU A 44 21.18 15.92 12.77
C LEU A 44 21.12 17.43 12.53
#